data_AF-A0A560DYP2-F1
#
_entry.id   AF-A0A560DYP2-F1
#
_cell.length_a   1.000
_cell.length_b   1.000
_cell.length_c   1.000
_cell.angle_alpha   90.00
_cell.angle_beta   90.00
_cell.angle_gamma   90.00
#
_symmetry.space_group_name_H-M   'P 1'
#
loop_
_entity.id
_entity.type
_entity.pdbx_description
1 polymer ?
#
loop_
_entity_poly.entity_id
_entity_poly.type
_entity_poly.pdbx_seq_one_letter_code
_entity_poly.pdbx_strand_id
1 'polypeptide(L)'
;MLVEGMSLADLIDAMFSAPLPHREAIRAITDGLDDFTISPDLGRMWHLRYIYDDQPGSLHVVDLEIATPSGTLVSKDIWLRLAT
;
A
#
# COMPACT_ATOMS: atom_id res chain seq x y z
N MET A 1 -17.90 2.36 -0.10
CA MET A 1 -17.80 2.34 -1.58
C MET A 1 -16.80 3.44 -1.95
N LEU A 2 -15.64 3.10 -2.51
CA LEU A 2 -14.59 4.07 -2.84
C LEU A 2 -14.94 4.74 -4.17
N VAL A 3 -15.82 5.75 -4.13
CA VAL A 3 -16.38 6.40 -5.33
C VAL A 3 -15.48 7.52 -5.87
N GLU A 4 -14.53 8.03 -5.07
CA GLU A 4 -13.64 9.15 -5.45
C GLU A 4 -12.16 8.77 -5.55
N GLY A 5 -11.85 7.47 -5.38
CA GLY A 5 -10.48 6.99 -5.19
C GLY A 5 -9.92 7.32 -3.81
N MET A 6 -8.89 6.60 -3.40
CA MET A 6 -8.13 6.83 -2.17
C MET A 6 -6.64 6.64 -2.44
N SER A 7 -5.76 7.28 -1.68
CA SER A 7 -4.34 6.94 -1.80
C SER A 7 -4.06 5.57 -1.17
N LEU A 8 -2.98 4.90 -1.58
CA LEU A 8 -2.52 3.70 -0.90
C LEU A 8 -2.15 4.00 0.57
N ALA A 9 -1.64 5.21 0.84
CA ALA A 9 -1.35 5.66 2.20
C ALA A 9 -2.60 5.66 3.08
N ASP A 10 -3.73 6.17 2.57
CA ASP A 10 -5.01 6.18 3.30
C ASP A 10 -5.51 4.76 3.60
N LEU A 11 -5.24 3.80 2.71
CA LEU A 11 -5.62 2.40 2.90
C LEU A 11 -4.77 1.75 3.98
N ILE A 12 -3.46 1.98 3.94
CA ILE A 12 -2.52 1.49 4.95
C ILE A 12 -2.91 2.04 6.33
N ASP A 13 -3.14 3.35 6.45
CA ASP A 13 -3.52 4.00 7.70
C ASP A 13 -4.84 3.43 8.25
N ALA A 14 -5.85 3.27 7.40
CA ALA A 14 -7.13 2.69 7.78
C ALA A 14 -6.99 1.23 8.26
N MET A 15 -6.15 0.43 7.58
CA MET A 15 -5.94 -0.98 7.90
C MET A 15 -5.12 -1.19 9.19
N PHE A 16 -4.13 -0.35 9.46
CA PHE A 16 -3.37 -0.39 10.72
C PHE A 16 -4.13 0.22 11.90
N SER A 17 -5.06 1.14 11.63
CA SER A 17 -5.96 1.67 12.65
C SER A 17 -7.08 0.69 13.04
N ALA A 18 -7.34 -0.33 12.22
CA ALA A 18 -8.32 -1.36 12.53
C ALA A 18 -7.80 -2.31 13.63
N PRO A 19 -8.69 -2.98 14.40
CA PRO A 19 -8.32 -3.96 15.42
C PRO A 19 -7.90 -5.30 14.79
N LEU A 20 -7.02 -5.25 13.79
CA LEU A 20 -6.47 -6.36 13.04
C LEU A 20 -4.99 -6.55 13.41
N PRO A 21 -4.49 -7.79 13.50
CA PRO A 21 -3.05 -8.01 13.63
C PRO A 21 -2.31 -7.42 12.42
N HIS A 22 -1.22 -6.68 12.64
CA HIS A 22 -0.45 -6.01 11.60
C HIS A 22 -0.06 -6.93 10.43
N ARG A 23 0.31 -8.18 10.72
CA ARG A 23 0.62 -9.18 9.69
C ARG A 23 -0.57 -9.47 8.76
N GLU A 24 -1.77 -9.55 9.31
CA GLU A 24 -2.99 -9.79 8.54
C GLU A 24 -3.38 -8.54 7.74
N ALA A 25 -3.16 -7.35 8.29
CA ALA A 25 -3.34 -6.09 7.55
C ALA A 25 -2.42 -6.01 6.33
N ILE A 26 -1.13 -6.30 6.48
CA ILE A 26 -0.16 -6.34 5.37
C ILE A 26 -0.56 -7.34 4.29
N ARG A 27 -0.96 -8.54 4.72
CA ARG A 27 -1.40 -9.58 3.79
C ARG A 27 -2.65 -9.14 3.02
N ALA A 28 -3.64 -8.59 3.72
CA ALA A 28 -4.87 -8.10 3.10
C ALA A 28 -4.63 -6.95 2.12
N ILE A 29 -3.71 -6.03 2.43
CA ILE A 29 -3.30 -4.97 1.49
C ILE A 29 -2.69 -5.62 0.25
N THR A 30 -1.71 -6.51 0.42
CA THR A 30 -0.99 -7.14 -0.71
C THR A 30 -1.91 -7.98 -1.60
N ASP A 31 -2.76 -8.81 -0.99
CA ASP A 31 -3.70 -9.67 -1.71
C ASP A 31 -4.82 -8.85 -2.39
N GLY A 32 -5.24 -7.73 -1.78
CA GLY A 32 -6.32 -6.87 -2.29
C GLY A 32 -5.89 -5.85 -3.35
N LEU A 33 -4.58 -5.63 -3.57
CA LEU A 33 -4.12 -4.69 -4.59
C LEU A 33 -4.61 -5.05 -6.00
N ASP A 34 -4.83 -6.33 -6.27
CA ASP A 34 -5.36 -6.83 -7.56
C ASP A 34 -6.82 -6.40 -7.82
N ASP A 35 -7.58 -6.06 -6.78
CA ASP A 35 -8.98 -5.60 -6.90
C ASP A 35 -9.09 -4.12 -7.29
N PHE A 36 -7.97 -3.40 -7.33
CA PHE A 36 -7.92 -1.96 -7.60
C PHE A 36 -7.34 -1.66 -8.98
N THR A 37 -7.96 -0.71 -9.66
CA THR A 37 -7.29 0.06 -10.70
C THR A 37 -6.32 1.04 -10.03
N ILE A 38 -5.02 0.86 -10.31
CA ILE A 38 -3.93 1.65 -9.72
C ILE A 38 -3.51 2.77 -10.66
N SER A 39 -3.29 3.97 -10.13
CA SER A 39 -2.75 5.12 -10.85
C SER A 39 -1.60 5.77 -10.07
N PRO A 40 -0.45 6.08 -10.70
CA PRO A 40 -0.11 5.84 -12.10
C PRO A 40 -0.05 4.34 -12.43
N ASP A 41 -0.13 4.01 -13.73
CA ASP A 41 0.14 2.64 -14.16
C ASP A 41 1.55 2.25 -13.71
N LEU A 42 1.63 1.23 -12.87
CA LEU A 42 2.88 0.74 -12.29
C LEU A 42 3.73 -0.02 -13.33
N GLY A 43 3.13 -0.42 -14.46
CA GLY A 43 3.76 -1.30 -15.43
C GLY A 43 4.15 -2.64 -14.80
N ARG A 44 5.37 -3.13 -15.08
CA ARG A 44 5.90 -4.29 -14.35
C ARG A 44 6.35 -3.83 -12.96
N MET A 45 5.54 -4.11 -11.94
CA MET A 45 5.98 -4.03 -10.55
C MET A 45 7.20 -4.94 -10.35
N TRP A 46 8.31 -4.39 -9.86
CA TRP A 46 9.51 -5.18 -9.60
C TRP A 46 9.55 -5.66 -8.17
N HIS A 47 9.38 -4.76 -7.20
CA HIS A 47 9.47 -5.09 -5.79
C HIS A 47 8.59 -4.17 -4.93
N LEU A 48 7.99 -4.74 -3.89
CA LEU A 48 7.32 -4.00 -2.82
C LEU A 48 8.25 -3.93 -1.61
N ARG A 49 8.47 -2.73 -1.08
CA ARG A 49 9.35 -2.44 0.04
C ARG A 49 8.53 -2.00 1.25
N TYR A 50 8.70 -2.70 2.37
CA TYR A 50 8.10 -2.33 3.65
C TYR A 50 8.91 -1.21 4.30
N ILE A 51 8.22 -0.16 4.74
CA ILE A 51 8.79 0.92 5.54
C ILE A 51 8.42 0.65 6.99
N TYR A 52 9.43 0.62 7.85
CA TYR A 52 9.28 0.34 9.27
C TYR A 52 9.32 1.62 10.10
N ASP A 53 8.72 1.59 11.28
CA ASP A 53 8.83 2.65 12.28
C ASP A 53 10.30 2.96 12.61
N ASP A 54 10.59 4.20 12.99
CA ASP A 54 11.94 4.72 13.23
C ASP A 54 12.59 4.18 14.52
N GLN A 55 11.83 3.41 15.30
CA GLN A 55 12.29 2.76 16.52
C GLN A 55 13.30 1.63 16.22
N PRO A 56 14.51 1.67 16.84
CA PRO A 56 15.51 0.64 16.66
C PRO A 56 14.99 -0.77 16.98
N GLY A 57 15.07 -1.67 16.00
CA GLY A 57 14.63 -3.07 16.14
C GLY A 57 13.12 -3.29 16.00
N SER A 58 12.36 -2.25 15.68
CA SER A 58 10.94 -2.38 15.36
C SER A 58 10.76 -3.10 14.03
N LEU A 59 9.87 -4.08 14.02
CA LEU A 59 9.35 -4.72 12.80
C LEU A 59 7.94 -4.21 12.47
N HIS A 60 7.56 -3.08 13.06
CA HIS A 60 6.28 -2.44 12.82
C HIS A 60 6.31 -1.74 11.47
N VAL A 61 5.64 -2.32 10.48
CA VAL A 61 5.46 -1.67 9.18
C VAL A 61 4.51 -0.49 9.36
N VAL A 62 4.87 0.66 8.82
CA VAL A 62 4.08 1.90 8.85
C VAL A 62 3.66 2.36 7.47
N ASP A 63 4.38 1.95 6.43
CA ASP A 63 4.09 2.33 5.05
C ASP A 63 4.70 1.33 4.05
N LEU A 64 4.39 1.52 2.76
CA LEU A 64 4.87 0.71 1.63
C LEU A 64 5.37 1.60 0.50
N GLU A 65 6.39 1.13 -0.20
CA GLU A 65 6.85 1.71 -1.46
C GLU A 65 6.90 0.65 -2.56
N ILE A 66 6.65 1.08 -3.80
CA ILE A 66 6.68 0.20 -4.96
C ILE A 66 7.84 0.62 -5.88
N ALA A 67 8.79 -0.29 -6.06
CA ALA A 67 9.85 -0.14 -7.04
C ALA A 67 9.35 -0.57 -8.43
N THR A 68 9.42 0.35 -9.38
CA THR A 68 9.12 0.17 -10.79
C THR A 68 10.40 0.36 -11.62
N PRO A 69 10.46 -0.12 -12.89
CA PRO A 69 11.58 0.17 -13.78
C PRO A 69 11.89 1.68 -13.92
N SER A 70 10.85 2.50 -13.81
CA SER A 70 10.90 3.96 -13.91
C SER A 70 11.34 4.67 -12.62
N GLY A 71 11.48 3.94 -11.51
CA GLY A 71 11.82 4.48 -10.19
C GLY A 71 10.90 3.98 -9.09
N THR A 72 11.06 4.54 -7.89
CA THR A 72 10.25 4.18 -6.72
C THR A 72 9.06 5.13 -6.57
N LEU A 73 7.87 4.56 -6.37
CA LEU A 73 6.66 5.28 -6.02
C LEU A 73 6.37 5.09 -4.52
N VAL A 74 6.09 6.19 -3.84
CA VAL A 74 5.65 6.21 -2.44
C VAL A 74 4.13 6.10 -2.37
N SER A 75 3.60 5.51 -1.30
CA SER A 75 2.17 5.21 -1.14
C SER A 75 1.24 6.40 -1.35
N LYS A 76 1.65 7.61 -0.95
CA LYS A 76 0.88 8.85 -1.14
C LYS A 76 0.72 9.28 -2.60
N ASP A 77 1.60 8.81 -3.49
CA ASP A 77 1.58 9.13 -4.91
C ASP A 77 0.81 8.07 -5.71
N ILE A 78 0.32 7.02 -5.03
CA ILE A 78 -0.41 5.90 -5.62
C ILE A 78 -1.89 6.03 -5.26
N TRP A 79 -2.74 6.06 -6.28
CA TRP A 79 -4.19 6.17 -6.15
C TRP A 79 -4.87 4.87 -6.53
N LEU A 80 -5.83 4.46 -5.70
CA LEU A 80 -6.61 3.25 -5.82
C LEU A 80 -8.06 3.58 -6.16
N ARG A 81 -8.62 2.91 -7.16
CA ARG A 81 -10.06 2.91 -7.45
C ARG A 81 -10.53 1.48 -7.60
N LEU A 82 -11.75 1.17 -7.19
CA LEU A 82 -12.30 -0.17 -7.38
C LEU A 82 -12.33 -0.50 -8.87
N ALA A 83 -11.81 -1.67 -9.24
CA ALA A 83 -11.97 -2.19 -10.59
C ALA A 83 -13.46 -2.44 -10.85
N THR A 84 -14.00 -1.83 -11.91
CA THR A 84 -15.38 -2.00 -12.37
C THR A 84 -15.53 -3.17 -13.32
#